data_AF-A0A2V8DQ55-F1
#
_entry.id   AF-A0A2V8DQ55-F1
#
_cell.length_a   1.000
_cell.length_b   1.000
_cell.length_c   1.000
_cell.angle_alpha   90.00
_cell.angle_beta   90.00
_cell.angle_gamma   90.00
#
_symmetry.space_group_name_H-M   'P 1'
#
loop_
_entity.id
_entity.type
_entity.pdbx_description
1 polymer ?
#
loop_
_entity_poly.entity_id
_entity_poly.type
_entity_poly.pdbx_seq_one_letter_code
_entity_poly.pdbx_strand_id
1 'polypeptide(L)' 'MGLVGLAVTFFGFLVAAGSVGLSSSTGARLVLVVVGIAISLFGIMGLINPAYQKDANWNK' A
#
# COMPACT_ATOMS: atom_id res chain seq x y z
N MET A 1 1.50 -0.57 -14.82
CA MET A 1 1.23 0.28 -13.64
C MET A 1 0.34 -0.42 -12.63
N GLY A 2 -0.76 -1.09 -13.03
CA GLY A 2 -1.61 -1.87 -12.12
C GLY A 2 -0.87 -2.95 -11.31
N LEU A 3 -0.08 -3.81 -11.98
CA LEU A 3 0.76 -4.83 -11.31
C LEU A 3 1.79 -4.23 -10.34
N VAL A 4 2.40 -3.09 -10.71
CA VAL A 4 3.35 -2.37 -9.84
C VAL A 4 2.63 -1.83 -8.61
N GLY A 5 1.45 -1.23 -8.80
CA GLY A 5 0.61 -0.77 -7.70
C GLY A 5 0.19 -1.91 -6.77
N LEU A 6 -0.17 -3.08 -7.31
CA LEU A 6 -0.48 -4.27 -6.53
C LEU A 6 0.72 -4.72 -5.68
N ALA A 7 1.93 -4.77 -6.27
CA ALA A 7 3.14 -5.14 -5.55
C ALA A 7 3.47 -4.15 -4.42
N VAL A 8 3.33 -2.85 -4.68
CA VAL A 8 3.52 -1.78 -3.67
C VAL A 8 2.50 -1.92 -2.54
N THR A 9 1.23 -2.15 -2.87
CA THR A 9 0.19 -2.36 -1.87
C THR A 9 0.46 -3.59 -1.01
N PHE A 10 0.84 -4.70 -1.63
CA PHE A 10 1.17 -5.92 -0.92
C PHE A 10 2.39 -5.73 -0.01
N PHE A 11 3.41 -5.00 -0.47
CA PHE A 11 4.57 -4.67 0.37
C PHE A 11 4.17 -3.83 1.59
N GLY A 12 3.31 -2.81 1.42
CA GLY A 12 2.77 -2.03 2.53
C GLY A 12 2.03 -2.90 3.56
N PHE A 13 1.23 -3.87 3.09
CA PHE A 13 0.58 -4.86 3.95
C PHE A 13 1.59 -5.72 4.71
N LEU A 14 2.65 -6.22 4.04
CA LEU A 14 3.68 -7.02 4.70
C LEU A 14 4.44 -6.25 5.78
N VAL A 15 4.70 -4.95 5.58
CA VAL A 15 5.29 -4.09 6.62
C VAL A 15 4.36 -3.98 7.83
N ALA A 16 3.07 -3.76 7.60
CA ALA A 16 2.09 -3.65 8.68
C ALA A 16 1.92 -4.99 9.43
N ALA A 17 1.74 -6.10 8.73
CA ALA A 17 1.58 -7.43 9.32
C ALA A 17 2.86 -7.93 10.00
N GLY A 18 4.01 -7.72 9.36
CA GLY A 18 5.33 -8.09 9.87
C GLY A 18 5.77 -7.29 11.10
N SER A 19 5.18 -6.11 11.35
CA SER A 19 5.50 -5.28 12.51
C SER A 19 5.39 -6.02 13.86
N VAL A 20 4.47 -7.00 13.94
CA VAL A 20 4.27 -7.85 15.13
C VAL A 20 5.51 -8.70 15.44
N GLY A 21 6.21 -9.17 14.41
CA GLY A 21 7.44 -9.96 14.55
C GLY A 21 8.72 -9.12 14.71
N LEU A 22 8.67 -7.83 14.34
CA LEU A 22 9.84 -6.95 14.31
C LEU A 22 10.06 -6.14 15.60
N SER A 23 9.03 -5.95 16.41
CA SER A 23 9.12 -5.13 17.62
C SER A 23 8.22 -5.67 18.72
N SER A 24 8.61 -5.54 19.99
CA SER A 24 7.73 -5.78 21.16
C SER A 24 7.11 -4.49 21.73
N SER A 25 7.58 -3.32 21.29
CA SER A 25 7.08 -2.02 21.72
C SER A 25 5.82 -1.62 20.96
N THR A 26 4.74 -1.32 21.69
CA THR A 26 3.48 -0.85 21.12
C THR A 26 3.66 0.40 20.27
N GLY A 27 4.45 1.38 20.74
CA GLY A 27 4.69 2.62 20.02
C GLY A 27 5.42 2.39 18.70
N ALA A 28 6.45 1.54 18.70
CA ALA A 28 7.17 1.20 17.48
C ALA A 28 6.29 0.42 16.48
N ARG A 29 5.47 -0.53 16.96
CA ARG A 29 4.49 -1.24 16.09
C ARG A 29 3.49 -0.28 15.46
N LEU A 30 2.98 0.68 16.25
CA LEU A 30 2.04 1.68 15.75
C LEU A 30 2.64 2.46 14.57
N VAL A 31 3.88 2.95 14.72
CA VAL A 31 4.57 3.68 13.65
C VAL A 31 4.74 2.81 12.40
N LEU A 32 5.21 1.56 12.56
CA LEU A 32 5.40 0.64 11.44
C LEU A 32 4.08 0.34 10.70
N VAL A 33 2.99 0.15 11.43
CA VAL A 33 1.65 -0.06 10.84
C VAL A 33 1.20 1.16 10.07
N VAL A 34 1.36 2.37 10.62
CA VAL A 34 0.99 3.63 9.92
C VAL A 34 1.79 3.79 8.64
N VAL A 35 3.10 3.49 8.66
CA VAL A 35 3.94 3.50 7.46
C VAL A 35 3.45 2.46 6.44
N GLY A 36 3.16 1.24 6.86
CA GLY A 36 2.62 0.19 5.98
C GLY A 36 1.29 0.57 5.34
N ILE A 37 0.40 1.21 6.09
CA ILE A 37 -0.88 1.74 5.59
C ILE A 37 -0.62 2.84 4.54
N ALA A 38 0.26 3.79 4.81
CA ALA A 38 0.59 4.86 3.88
C ALA A 38 1.13 4.31 2.54
N ILE A 39 2.04 3.32 2.60
CA ILE A 39 2.56 2.62 1.41
C ILE A 39 1.42 1.92 0.66
N SER A 40 0.52 1.24 1.39
CA SER A 40 -0.60 0.51 0.81
C SER A 40 -1.54 1.45 0.04
N LEU A 41 -1.86 2.58 0.66
CA LEU A 41 -2.71 3.62 0.10
C LEU A 41 -2.08 4.28 -1.14
N PHE A 42 -0.76 4.50 -1.12
CA PHE A 42 -0.05 4.99 -2.30
C PHE A 42 -0.14 4.00 -3.48
N GLY A 43 0.03 2.70 -3.22
CA GLY A 43 -0.16 1.67 -4.23
C GLY A 43 -1.57 1.68 -4.83
N ILE A 44 -2.62 1.72 -3.99
CA ILE A 44 -4.02 1.68 -4.45
C ILE A 44 -4.41 2.98 -5.17
N MET A 45 -4.26 4.12 -4.50
CA MET A 45 -4.76 5.39 -5.02
C MET A 45 -3.82 6.04 -6.03
N GLY A 46 -2.51 5.88 -5.86
CA GLY A 46 -1.50 6.54 -6.68
C GLY A 46 -1.06 5.75 -7.90
N LEU A 47 -1.10 4.40 -7.85
CA LEU A 47 -0.61 3.56 -8.95
C LEU A 47 -1.73 2.74 -9.61
N ILE A 48 -2.55 2.03 -8.82
CA ILE A 48 -3.61 1.17 -9.33
C ILE A 48 -4.74 2.02 -9.95
N ASN A 49 -5.32 2.96 -9.20
CA ASN A 49 -6.46 3.73 -9.66
C ASN A 49 -6.16 4.50 -10.98
N PRO A 50 -5.05 5.25 -11.11
CA PRO A 50 -4.74 5.94 -12.37
C PRO A 50 -4.45 4.99 -13.52
N ALA A 51 -3.98 3.76 -13.25
CA ALA A 51 -3.78 2.77 -14.30
C ALA A 51 -5.11 2.34 -14.93
N TYR A 52 -6.13 2.08 -14.12
CA TYR A 52 -7.46 1.69 -14.61
C TYR A 52 -8.26 2.86 -15.20
N GLN A 53 -8.06 4.07 -14.66
CA GLN A 53 -8.72 5.27 -15.18
C GLN A 53 -8.32 5.58 -16.64
N LYS A 54 -7.13 5.17 -17.09
CA LYS A 54 -6.68 5.37 -18.48
C LYS A 54 -7.53 4.63 -19.51
N ASP A 55 -8.01 3.44 -19.15
CA ASP A 55 -8.81 2.60 -20.05
C ASP A 55 -10.32 2.80 -19.84
N ALA A 56 -10.70 3.75 -18.98
CA ALA A 56 -12.08 3.94 -18.60
C ALA A 56 -12.92 4.54 -19.74
N ASN A 57 -14.17 4.09 -19.83
CA ASN A 57 -15.08 4.34 -20.96
C ASN A 57 -15.42 5.82 -21.17
N TRP A 58 -15.25 6.65 -20.13
CA TRP A 58 -15.52 8.08 -20.10
C TRP A 58 -14.32 8.95 -20.53
N ASN A 59 -13.15 8.34 -20.73
CA ASN A 59 -11.95 8.98 -21.27
C ASN A 59 -11.74 8.70 -22.78
N LYS A 60 -12.76 8.12 -23.45
CA LYS A 60 -12.76 7.84 -24.90
C LYS A 60 -13.57 8.86 -25.68
#